data_AF-A0A7Z0SBX3-F1
#
_entry.id   AF-A0A7Z0SBX3-F1
#
_cell.length_a   1.000
_cell.length_b   1.000
_cell.length_c   1.000
_cell.angle_alpha   90.00
_cell.angle_beta   90.00
_cell.angle_gamma   90.00
#
_symmetry.space_group_name_H-M   'P 1'
#
loop_
_entity.id
_entity.type
_entity.pdbx_description
1 polymer ?
#
loop_
_entity_poly.entity_id
_entity_poly.type
_entity_poly.pdbx_seq_one_letter_code
_entity_poly.pdbx_strand_id
1 'polypeptide(L)'
;MVDLDDCVVDGDIAPWADEVVAALDSYTEFSPSGQGLRIVVQGSVPFDWTNHDVGIEVYAGHQNRFLTITGDHLLGSPATVARPAAEVLADLASRYARERKTAEIIDLAMPDLLDELTLPDPAALPISDAARAFLEYGAAGDDRSGTLHATGVALYAAGLDDAVVFSTLVCNEHAMEVALDHRRQDSDRAMLYLWREHCVKARPKARALVASPDEFDVIAAPRGEVKLPPFVRDNKGAILATIDNVTMAVRQMSVCGLDVRFDAFRDEIVFALPGTNGWQPFTDADYVRMRITLERGGFKPIGRELIRDVVLLVAYDNTFDTAIDWLGGLAWDGVPRVDSFLTTYFGAEDSPYTRAVSQYMWSALAGRVMAPGCKADMAPILVGKQGTGKSSAVEAIAPDSEYFTEISFSEKDEDLSRRMRGRLVAELGELRGLHTREQEAIKAFITKTHENWIPKYREFAVQFPRRLVFIGTTNKDEFLADETGNRRWLPVRVNQVNVAGIREDRLQLWAEARDIFTRSGIQFRDAETLATDAHEEHMIHDSWQDAVSTWLDEPDLLTGESPRERDFLRVADVLVEALRFDQRNITRRDETRMGAVFSALGYSRKRLRVDGQRAYVYARD
;
A
#
# COMPACT_ATOMS: atom_id res chain seq x y z
N MET A 1 -6.53 15.44 31.07
CA MET A 1 -7.60 16.18 30.36
C MET A 1 -8.24 15.25 29.38
N VAL A 2 -9.56 15.24 29.31
CA VAL A 2 -10.35 14.60 28.25
C VAL A 2 -10.96 15.72 27.42
N ASP A 3 -10.70 15.76 26.11
CA ASP A 3 -11.19 16.76 25.14
C ASP A 3 -12.24 16.09 24.25
N LEU A 4 -13.42 16.70 24.13
CA LEU A 4 -14.55 16.22 23.34
C LEU A 4 -14.85 17.25 22.24
N ASP A 5 -14.58 16.89 20.99
CA ASP A 5 -14.74 17.74 19.82
C ASP A 5 -16.15 17.60 19.21
N ASP A 6 -16.66 18.69 18.63
CA ASP A 6 -17.92 18.75 17.86
C ASP A 6 -19.14 18.12 18.57
N CYS A 7 -19.17 18.18 19.90
CA CYS A 7 -20.18 17.52 20.73
C CYS A 7 -21.29 18.46 21.23
N VAL A 8 -21.19 19.76 20.93
CA VAL A 8 -22.20 20.76 21.29
C VAL A 8 -22.78 21.38 20.01
N VAL A 9 -24.07 21.21 19.80
CA VAL A 9 -24.80 21.76 18.63
C VAL A 9 -25.99 22.56 19.14
N ASP A 10 -26.06 23.84 18.78
CA ASP A 10 -27.12 24.77 19.20
C ASP A 10 -27.34 24.85 20.74
N GLY A 11 -26.29 24.53 21.53
CA GLY A 11 -26.33 24.52 22.99
C GLY A 11 -26.70 23.18 23.62
N ASP A 12 -27.08 22.18 22.82
CA ASP A 12 -27.36 20.83 23.28
C ASP A 12 -26.10 19.95 23.19
N ILE A 13 -25.83 19.19 24.27
CA ILE A 13 -24.70 18.26 24.34
C ILE A 13 -25.11 16.92 23.75
N ALA A 14 -24.28 16.36 22.88
CA ALA A 14 -24.50 15.06 22.28
C ALA A 14 -24.59 13.96 23.35
N PRO A 15 -25.51 12.97 23.24
CA PRO A 15 -25.72 11.96 24.28
C PRO A 15 -24.46 11.18 24.68
N TRP A 16 -23.58 10.87 23.71
CA TRP A 16 -22.33 10.16 23.98
C TRP A 16 -21.36 11.00 24.80
N ALA A 17 -21.35 12.32 24.63
CA ALA A 17 -20.51 13.24 25.38
C ALA A 17 -21.07 13.47 26.78
N ASP A 18 -22.40 13.55 26.91
CA ASP A 18 -23.08 13.64 28.21
C ASP A 18 -22.79 12.40 29.08
N GLU A 19 -22.79 11.20 28.49
CA GLU A 19 -22.38 9.97 29.16
C GLU A 19 -20.93 10.04 29.68
N VAL A 20 -20.01 10.62 28.91
CA VAL A 20 -18.60 10.76 29.31
C VAL A 20 -18.43 11.80 30.42
N VAL A 21 -19.15 12.93 30.34
CA VAL A 21 -19.18 13.96 31.39
C VAL A 21 -19.72 13.38 32.69
N ALA A 22 -20.84 12.66 32.63
CA ALA A 22 -21.44 12.01 33.78
C ALA A 22 -20.55 10.90 34.38
N ALA A 23 -19.86 10.12 33.54
CA ALA A 23 -18.98 9.05 34.00
C ALA A 23 -17.73 9.58 34.71
N LEU A 24 -17.16 10.70 34.24
CA LEU A 24 -15.96 11.30 34.82
C LEU A 24 -16.24 12.17 36.04
N ASP A 25 -17.45 12.71 36.15
CA ASP A 25 -17.97 13.50 37.28
C ASP A 25 -16.94 14.50 37.84
N SER A 26 -16.47 15.38 36.96
CA SER A 26 -15.38 16.31 37.25
C SER A 26 -15.57 17.66 36.57
N TYR A 27 -14.72 18.63 36.93
CA TYR A 27 -14.70 19.96 36.31
C TYR A 27 -14.72 19.88 34.79
N THR A 28 -15.77 20.46 34.20
CA THR A 28 -16.00 20.49 32.76
C THR A 28 -16.22 21.92 32.27
N GLU A 29 -15.59 22.31 31.18
CA GLU A 29 -15.71 23.63 30.56
C GLU A 29 -15.91 23.54 29.04
N PHE A 30 -16.46 24.58 28.43
CA PHE A 30 -16.53 24.71 26.99
C PHE A 30 -15.15 24.99 26.40
N SER A 31 -14.85 24.35 25.28
CA SER A 31 -13.68 24.67 24.46
C SER A 31 -13.77 26.09 23.86
N PRO A 32 -12.65 26.70 23.38
CA PRO A 32 -12.66 28.06 22.83
C PRO A 32 -13.62 28.26 21.64
N SER A 33 -13.95 27.21 20.90
CA SER A 33 -14.90 27.28 19.78
C SER A 33 -16.37 27.30 20.23
N GLY A 34 -16.65 26.93 21.49
CA GLY A 34 -18.00 26.73 22.02
C GLY A 34 -18.70 25.46 21.51
N GLN A 35 -18.07 24.69 20.62
CA GLN A 35 -18.65 23.48 19.99
C GLN A 35 -18.16 22.16 20.62
N GLY A 36 -17.14 22.23 21.49
CA GLY A 36 -16.60 21.07 22.22
C GLY A 36 -16.51 21.29 23.72
N LEU A 37 -16.23 20.23 24.47
CA LEU A 37 -16.14 20.22 25.94
C LEU A 37 -14.79 19.68 26.41
N ARG A 38 -14.33 20.16 27.57
CA ARG A 38 -13.10 19.70 28.23
C ARG A 38 -13.33 19.32 29.66
N ILE A 39 -12.87 18.12 30.01
CA ILE A 39 -13.03 17.54 31.34
C ILE A 39 -11.66 17.38 31.99
N VAL A 40 -11.43 18.14 33.06
CA VAL A 40 -10.19 18.07 33.84
C VAL A 40 -10.38 17.02 34.94
N VAL A 41 -9.57 15.97 34.94
CA VAL A 41 -9.59 14.91 35.96
C VAL A 41 -8.21 14.68 36.54
N GLN A 42 -8.16 14.20 37.78
CA GLN A 42 -6.93 13.70 38.39
C GLN A 42 -6.84 12.19 38.18
N GLY A 43 -5.82 11.72 37.45
CA GLY A 43 -5.63 10.29 37.17
C GLY A 43 -4.45 10.03 36.25
N SER A 44 -4.25 8.77 35.87
CA SER A 44 -3.19 8.34 34.94
C SER A 44 -3.73 7.32 33.97
N VAL A 45 -3.40 7.46 32.69
CA VAL A 45 -3.57 6.41 31.66
C VAL A 45 -2.19 5.95 31.16
N PRO A 46 -2.05 4.76 30.54
CA PRO A 46 -0.75 4.24 30.11
C PRO A 46 -0.07 5.04 28.98
N PHE A 47 -0.86 5.71 28.13
CA PHE A 47 -0.41 6.55 27.04
C PHE A 47 -1.51 7.56 26.67
N ASP A 48 -1.15 8.67 26.03
CA ASP A 48 -2.10 9.61 25.44
C ASP A 48 -2.72 9.01 24.16
N TRP A 49 -4.02 9.20 23.93
CA TRP A 49 -4.72 8.61 22.79
C TRP A 49 -5.80 9.53 22.21
N THR A 50 -6.15 9.32 20.94
CA THR A 50 -7.10 10.15 20.19
C THR A 50 -7.98 9.29 19.30
N ASN A 51 -9.23 9.67 19.13
CA ASN A 51 -10.16 9.05 18.17
C ASN A 51 -10.97 10.14 17.46
N HIS A 52 -10.46 10.59 16.31
CA HIS A 52 -11.07 11.65 15.51
C HIS A 52 -12.40 11.25 14.85
N ASP A 53 -12.70 9.95 14.71
CA ASP A 53 -13.98 9.50 14.14
C ASP A 53 -15.15 9.77 15.09
N VAL A 54 -14.87 9.76 16.41
CA VAL A 54 -15.86 9.99 17.46
C VAL A 54 -15.73 11.42 18.03
N GLY A 55 -14.55 12.03 17.93
CA GLY A 55 -14.27 13.35 18.49
C GLY A 55 -13.86 13.30 19.96
N ILE A 56 -13.09 12.30 20.40
CA ILE A 56 -12.61 12.20 21.79
C ILE A 56 -11.08 12.03 21.85
N GLU A 57 -10.45 12.81 22.73
CA GLU A 57 -9.01 12.82 22.93
C GLU A 57 -8.67 12.82 24.43
N VAL A 58 -7.66 12.04 24.83
CA VAL A 58 -7.23 11.94 26.24
C VAL A 58 -5.74 12.21 26.38
N TYR A 59 -5.45 13.17 27.25
CA TYR A 59 -4.11 13.69 27.52
C TYR A 59 -3.78 13.55 29.01
N ALA A 60 -2.84 12.66 29.33
CA ALA A 60 -2.29 12.45 30.68
C ALA A 60 -0.88 13.05 30.86
N GLY A 61 -0.35 13.74 29.85
CA GLY A 61 0.94 14.42 29.92
C GLY A 61 2.14 13.53 29.58
N HIS A 62 1.90 12.42 28.89
CA HIS A 62 2.99 11.60 28.31
C HIS A 62 3.66 12.30 27.13
N GLN A 63 2.95 13.23 26.48
CA GLN A 63 3.49 14.15 25.50
C GLN A 63 3.39 15.59 26.01
N ASN A 64 4.46 16.38 25.87
CA ASN A 64 4.41 17.82 26.14
C ASN A 64 3.34 18.44 25.25
N ARG A 65 2.26 18.98 25.83
CA ARG A 65 1.15 19.61 25.10
C ARG A 65 0.57 20.71 25.97
N PHE A 66 0.31 21.86 25.35
CA PHE A 66 -0.48 22.92 25.96
C PHE A 66 -1.94 22.68 25.63
N LEU A 67 -2.80 22.78 26.63
CA LEU A 67 -4.24 22.67 26.50
C LEU A 67 -4.80 24.02 26.91
N THR A 68 -5.68 24.59 26.10
CA THR A 68 -6.36 25.84 26.46
C THR A 68 -7.30 25.58 27.64
N ILE A 69 -7.38 26.55 28.55
CA ILE A 69 -8.33 26.57 29.66
C ILE A 69 -9.18 27.82 29.49
N THR A 70 -10.48 27.67 29.32
CA THR A 70 -11.39 28.80 29.05
C THR A 70 -11.99 29.36 30.33
N GLY A 71 -12.18 28.52 31.36
CA GLY A 71 -12.94 28.89 32.55
C GLY A 71 -14.45 28.99 32.29
N ASP A 72 -14.92 28.72 31.07
CA ASP A 72 -16.33 28.76 30.69
C ASP A 72 -17.03 27.47 31.16
N HIS A 73 -17.37 27.44 32.44
CA HIS A 73 -17.82 26.25 33.15
C HIS A 73 -19.16 25.74 32.60
N LEU A 74 -19.22 24.43 32.34
CA LEU A 74 -20.47 23.78 31.95
C LEU A 74 -21.40 23.66 33.17
N LEU A 75 -22.48 24.45 33.14
CA LEU A 75 -23.52 24.44 34.17
C LEU A 75 -24.12 23.03 34.33
N GLY A 76 -24.04 22.49 35.56
CA GLY A 76 -24.49 21.13 35.88
C GLY A 76 -23.35 20.13 36.11
N SER A 77 -22.13 20.45 35.68
CA SER A 77 -20.93 19.68 36.03
C SER A 77 -20.30 20.17 37.36
N PRO A 78 -19.49 19.35 38.05
CA PRO A 78 -18.77 19.78 39.25
C PRO A 78 -17.88 21.00 39.02
N ALA A 79 -17.73 21.86 40.03
CA ALA A 79 -16.82 23.01 39.99
C ALA A 79 -15.37 22.66 40.42
N THR A 80 -15.12 21.40 40.78
CA THR A 80 -13.82 20.92 41.27
C THR A 80 -13.31 19.77 40.43
N VAL A 81 -11.98 19.66 40.32
CA VAL A 81 -11.33 18.51 39.68
C VAL A 81 -11.45 17.29 40.58
N ALA A 82 -12.11 16.25 40.09
CA ALA A 82 -12.30 14.97 40.75
C ALA A 82 -11.24 13.95 40.30
N ARG A 83 -11.10 12.89 41.11
CA ARG A 83 -10.30 11.70 40.80
C ARG A 83 -11.26 10.54 40.50
N PRO A 84 -11.59 10.28 39.23
CA PRO A 84 -12.44 9.14 38.88
C PRO A 84 -11.76 7.81 39.23
N ALA A 85 -12.57 6.76 39.40
CA ALA A 85 -12.05 5.40 39.60
C ALA A 85 -11.21 4.97 38.38
N ALA A 86 -10.15 4.19 38.61
CA ALA A 86 -9.20 3.81 37.56
C ALA A 86 -9.88 3.01 36.42
N GLU A 87 -10.91 2.25 36.76
CA GLU A 87 -11.75 1.47 35.84
C GLU A 87 -12.48 2.36 34.84
N VAL A 88 -12.87 3.58 35.20
CA VAL A 88 -13.60 4.50 34.32
C VAL A 88 -12.69 4.99 33.19
N LEU A 89 -11.44 5.35 33.50
CA LEU A 89 -10.47 5.76 32.50
C LEU A 89 -10.05 4.59 31.60
N ALA A 90 -9.97 3.38 32.15
CA ALA A 90 -9.69 2.17 31.39
C ALA A 90 -10.85 1.79 30.45
N ASP A 91 -12.09 1.93 30.91
CA ASP A 91 -13.29 1.68 30.09
C ASP A 91 -13.39 2.69 28.93
N LEU A 92 -13.11 3.97 29.18
CA LEU A 92 -13.02 4.98 28.12
C LEU A 92 -11.97 4.61 27.06
N ALA A 93 -10.78 4.19 27.49
CA ALA A 93 -9.74 3.73 26.57
C ALA A 93 -10.18 2.48 25.79
N SER A 94 -10.82 1.50 26.44
CA SER A 94 -11.30 0.29 25.78
C SER A 94 -12.41 0.56 24.75
N ARG A 95 -13.26 1.57 24.98
CA ARG A 95 -14.36 1.92 24.08
C ARG A 95 -13.92 2.79 22.92
N TYR A 96 -12.99 3.71 23.16
CA TYR A 96 -12.70 4.79 22.23
C TYR A 96 -11.25 4.86 21.74
N ALA A 97 -10.26 4.31 22.45
CA ALA A 97 -8.87 4.45 22.02
C ALA A 97 -8.61 3.70 20.72
N ARG A 98 -7.99 4.38 19.76
CA ARG A 98 -7.46 3.78 18.53
C ARG A 98 -5.95 3.90 18.52
N GLU A 99 -5.29 2.87 18.00
CA GLU A 99 -3.84 2.83 17.91
C GLU A 99 -3.34 3.86 16.89
N ARG A 100 -2.45 4.76 17.34
CA ARG A 100 -1.87 5.79 16.49
C ARG A 100 -0.80 5.15 15.62
N LYS A 101 -1.08 4.94 14.32
CA LYS A 101 -0.01 4.65 13.36
C LYS A 101 0.99 5.81 13.42
N THR A 102 2.21 5.54 13.88
CA THR A 102 3.27 6.52 13.86
C THR A 102 3.51 6.90 12.41
N ALA A 103 3.33 8.16 12.06
CA ALA A 103 3.60 8.63 10.70
C ALA A 103 5.05 8.33 10.36
N GLU A 104 5.27 7.67 9.22
CA GLU A 104 6.59 7.37 8.68
C GLU A 104 7.45 8.63 8.67
N ILE A 105 8.67 8.50 9.17
CA ILE A 105 9.72 9.51 9.00
C ILE A 105 10.04 9.51 7.51
N ILE A 106 9.43 10.43 6.77
CA ILE A 106 9.83 10.74 5.41
C ILE A 106 11.18 11.44 5.52
N ASP A 107 12.24 10.75 5.16
CA ASP A 107 13.57 11.32 5.02
C ASP A 107 13.56 12.25 3.79
N LEU A 108 13.13 13.50 3.99
CA LEU A 108 13.21 14.56 3.00
C LEU A 108 14.63 15.12 3.06
N ALA A 109 15.51 14.72 2.15
CA ALA A 109 16.87 15.25 2.02
C ALA A 109 16.88 16.79 2.07
N MET A 110 17.18 17.35 3.25
CA MET A 110 17.16 18.79 3.51
C MET A 110 18.50 19.40 3.07
N PRO A 111 18.52 20.51 2.32
CA PRO A 111 19.76 21.14 1.89
C PRO A 111 20.57 21.69 3.06
N ASP A 112 21.90 21.73 2.91
CA ASP A 112 22.77 22.46 3.82
C ASP A 112 22.48 23.97 3.77
N LEU A 113 22.61 24.65 4.91
CA LEU A 113 22.41 26.09 5.00
C LEU A 113 23.55 26.85 4.33
N LEU A 114 23.20 27.81 3.48
CA LEU A 114 24.12 28.76 2.89
C LEU A 114 24.46 29.89 3.88
N ASP A 115 25.62 30.51 3.69
CA ASP A 115 26.03 31.67 4.48
C ASP A 115 25.09 32.85 4.19
N GLU A 116 24.62 33.54 5.23
CA GLU A 116 23.71 34.68 5.15
C GLU A 116 24.22 35.78 4.21
N LEU A 117 25.54 36.00 4.16
CA LEU A 117 26.17 36.99 3.27
C LEU A 117 26.09 36.62 1.78
N THR A 118 25.74 35.37 1.46
CA THR A 118 25.59 34.86 0.09
C THR A 118 24.14 34.80 -0.37
N LEU A 119 23.19 35.07 0.52
CA LEU A 119 21.77 35.09 0.20
C LEU A 119 21.38 36.36 -0.57
N PRO A 120 20.42 36.27 -1.50
CA PRO A 120 19.96 37.44 -2.23
C PRO A 120 19.21 38.41 -1.32
N ASP A 121 19.45 39.71 -1.52
CA ASP A 121 18.71 40.77 -0.83
C ASP A 121 17.21 40.71 -1.20
N PRO A 122 16.29 40.52 -0.24
CA PRO A 122 14.85 40.50 -0.50
C PRO A 122 14.32 41.72 -1.26
N ALA A 123 14.95 42.90 -1.09
CA ALA A 123 14.57 44.13 -1.79
C ALA A 123 14.86 44.06 -3.30
N ALA A 124 15.85 43.27 -3.70
CA ALA A 124 16.27 43.09 -5.09
C ALA A 124 15.59 41.90 -5.79
N LEU A 125 14.81 41.08 -5.06
CA LEU A 125 14.13 39.92 -5.62
C LEU A 125 12.82 40.30 -6.36
N PRO A 126 12.53 39.66 -7.52
CA PRO A 126 11.28 39.84 -8.26
C PRO A 126 10.12 39.07 -7.60
N ILE A 127 9.84 39.37 -6.33
CA ILE A 127 8.74 38.81 -5.54
C ILE A 127 7.61 39.82 -5.33
N SER A 128 6.44 39.35 -4.93
CA SER A 128 5.29 40.21 -4.66
C SER A 128 5.53 41.14 -3.46
N ASP A 129 4.88 42.30 -3.46
CA ASP A 129 5.02 43.29 -2.37
C ASP A 129 4.61 42.72 -1.01
N ALA A 130 3.65 41.80 -0.98
CA ALA A 130 3.25 41.10 0.25
C ALA A 130 4.34 40.16 0.78
N ALA A 131 4.99 39.40 -0.10
CA ALA A 131 6.11 38.53 0.28
C ALA A 131 7.32 39.35 0.75
N ARG A 132 7.61 40.48 0.06
CA ARG A 132 8.67 41.41 0.46
C ARG A 132 8.38 42.04 1.83
N ALA A 133 7.17 42.54 2.05
CA ALA A 133 6.78 43.14 3.32
C ALA A 133 6.80 42.13 4.48
N PHE A 134 6.50 40.86 4.23
CA PHE A 134 6.65 39.80 5.22
C PHE A 134 8.13 39.56 5.58
N LEU A 135 9.02 39.46 4.60
CA LEU A 135 10.44 39.23 4.84
C LEU A 135 11.14 40.43 5.52
N GLU A 136 10.74 41.67 5.19
CA GLU A 136 11.38 42.89 5.71
C GLU A 136 10.80 43.37 7.05
N TYR A 137 9.50 43.19 7.26
CA TYR A 137 8.78 43.80 8.39
C TYR A 137 7.89 42.82 9.16
N GLY A 138 7.86 41.53 8.80
CA GLY A 138 6.98 40.54 9.41
C GLY A 138 5.50 40.79 9.13
N ALA A 139 5.17 41.57 8.10
CA ALA A 139 3.80 41.95 7.78
C ALA A 139 2.98 40.70 7.38
N ALA A 140 2.11 40.25 8.29
CA ALA A 140 1.19 39.15 8.07
C ALA A 140 -0.20 39.51 8.62
N GLY A 141 -1.25 39.06 7.94
CA GLY A 141 -2.63 39.12 8.46
C GLY A 141 -2.86 38.08 9.56
N ASP A 142 -4.13 37.79 9.86
CA ASP A 142 -4.50 36.79 10.90
C ASP A 142 -3.93 35.38 10.63
N ASP A 143 -3.59 35.06 9.37
CA ASP A 143 -2.92 33.82 8.97
C ASP A 143 -1.42 34.01 8.65
N ARG A 144 -0.60 33.99 9.70
CA ARG A 144 0.87 34.08 9.59
C ARG A 144 1.49 32.90 8.83
N SER A 145 0.89 31.72 8.95
CA SER A 145 1.39 30.49 8.31
C SER A 145 1.12 30.46 6.81
N GLY A 146 -0.05 30.93 6.38
CA GLY A 146 -0.41 31.09 4.98
C GLY A 146 0.42 32.18 4.31
N THR A 147 0.72 33.26 5.03
CA THR A 147 1.61 34.33 4.55
C THR A 147 3.04 33.83 4.33
N LEU A 148 3.58 33.05 5.29
CA LEU A 148 4.87 32.37 5.14
C LEU A 148 4.88 31.40 3.96
N HIS A 149 3.82 30.60 3.79
CA HIS A 149 3.69 29.68 2.67
C HIS A 149 3.67 30.41 1.32
N ALA A 150 2.91 31.50 1.22
CA ALA A 150 2.87 32.34 0.03
C ALA A 150 4.22 32.99 -0.28
N THR A 151 4.97 33.37 0.76
CA THR A 151 6.35 33.89 0.64
C THR A 151 7.29 32.83 0.07
N GLY A 152 7.26 31.60 0.59
CA GLY A 152 8.01 30.48 0.02
C GLY A 152 7.69 30.24 -1.46
N VAL A 153 6.40 30.29 -1.82
CA VAL A 153 5.96 30.18 -3.22
C VAL A 153 6.52 31.32 -4.09
N ALA A 154 6.54 32.55 -3.59
CA ALA A 154 7.08 33.70 -4.31
C ALA A 154 8.60 33.59 -4.53
N LEU A 155 9.36 33.13 -3.52
CA LEU A 155 10.80 32.91 -3.63
C LEU A 155 11.15 31.87 -4.70
N TYR A 156 10.42 30.75 -4.76
CA TYR A 156 10.59 29.78 -5.85
C TYR A 156 10.12 30.34 -7.20
N ALA A 157 9.09 31.19 -7.23
CA ALA A 157 8.61 31.80 -8.47
C ALA A 157 9.61 32.83 -9.03
N ALA A 158 10.45 33.41 -8.18
CA ALA A 158 11.60 34.24 -8.56
C ALA A 158 12.78 33.43 -9.13
N GLY A 159 12.65 32.09 -9.25
CA GLY A 159 13.66 31.23 -9.86
C GLY A 159 14.77 30.76 -8.92
N LEU A 160 14.62 30.94 -7.61
CA LEU A 160 15.60 30.51 -6.62
C LEU A 160 15.54 28.98 -6.41
N ASP A 161 16.69 28.36 -6.16
CA ASP A 161 16.80 26.93 -5.90
C ASP A 161 16.48 26.55 -4.44
N ASP A 162 16.41 25.24 -4.18
CA ASP A 162 16.05 24.69 -2.87
C ASP A 162 16.96 25.18 -1.73
N ALA A 163 18.27 25.29 -1.97
CA ALA A 163 19.23 25.67 -0.94
C ALA A 163 19.12 27.16 -0.61
N VAL A 164 18.93 28.00 -1.63
CA VAL A 164 18.74 29.45 -1.44
C VAL A 164 17.41 29.73 -0.75
N VAL A 165 16.29 29.17 -1.23
CA VAL A 165 14.98 29.43 -0.61
C VAL A 165 14.93 28.94 0.84
N PHE A 166 15.44 27.73 1.09
CA PHE A 166 15.46 27.17 2.44
C PHE A 166 16.31 28.03 3.38
N SER A 167 17.51 28.41 2.96
CA SER A 167 18.42 29.25 3.76
C SER A 167 17.83 30.65 3.99
N THR A 168 17.19 31.26 2.98
CA THR A 168 16.50 32.55 3.13
C THR A 168 15.38 32.49 4.17
N LEU A 169 14.59 31.41 4.20
CA LEU A 169 13.53 31.27 5.21
C LEU A 169 14.07 30.94 6.60
N VAL A 170 15.17 30.19 6.70
CA VAL A 170 15.80 29.85 7.98
C VAL A 170 16.51 31.04 8.61
N CYS A 171 17.19 31.86 7.80
CA CYS A 171 17.91 33.05 8.27
C CYS A 171 16.99 34.26 8.50
N ASN A 172 15.76 34.24 8.00
CA ASN A 172 14.80 35.33 8.21
C ASN A 172 14.11 35.21 9.58
N GLU A 173 14.27 36.23 10.43
CA GLU A 173 13.74 36.27 11.80
C GLU A 173 12.23 36.02 11.86
N HIS A 174 11.45 36.64 10.96
CA HIS A 174 9.99 36.52 10.95
C HIS A 174 9.52 35.14 10.49
N ALA A 175 10.14 34.57 9.47
CA ALA A 175 9.84 33.21 9.01
C ALA A 175 10.19 32.16 10.08
N MET A 176 11.35 32.31 10.73
CA MET A 176 11.77 31.44 11.80
C MET A 176 10.88 31.58 13.04
N GLU A 177 10.43 32.78 13.40
CA GLU A 177 9.47 33.01 14.50
C GLU A 177 8.15 32.25 14.25
N VAL A 178 7.57 32.35 13.05
CA VAL A 178 6.36 31.61 12.67
C VAL A 178 6.59 30.10 12.75
N ALA A 179 7.75 29.62 12.32
CA ALA A 179 8.10 28.21 12.38
C ALA A 179 8.27 27.70 13.82
N LEU A 180 8.95 28.46 14.67
CA LEU A 180 9.14 28.18 16.08
C LEU A 180 7.79 28.18 16.82
N ASP A 181 6.89 29.11 16.51
CA ASP A 181 5.51 29.10 17.05
C ASP A 181 4.77 27.80 16.71
N HIS A 182 4.87 27.35 15.45
CA HIS A 182 4.23 26.10 14.99
C HIS A 182 4.89 24.83 15.54
N ARG A 183 6.13 24.94 16.02
CA ARG A 183 6.95 23.81 16.45
C ARG A 183 7.38 23.91 17.91
N ARG A 184 6.72 24.77 18.69
CA ARG A 184 6.88 24.91 20.14
C ARG A 184 8.32 25.24 20.53
N GLN A 185 8.92 26.17 19.79
CA GLN A 185 10.27 26.69 20.01
C GLN A 185 11.38 25.63 19.87
N ASP A 186 11.11 24.53 19.16
CA ASP A 186 12.09 23.51 18.78
C ASP A 186 12.72 23.86 17.43
N SER A 187 14.00 24.23 17.44
CA SER A 187 14.72 24.73 16.26
C SER A 187 14.85 23.69 15.14
N ASP A 188 15.16 22.44 15.47
CA ASP A 188 15.32 21.37 14.46
C ASP A 188 13.98 21.06 13.79
N ARG A 189 12.90 21.04 14.58
CA ARG A 189 11.55 20.84 14.05
C ARG A 189 11.03 22.05 13.29
N ALA A 190 11.42 23.27 13.67
CA ALA A 190 11.10 24.50 12.97
C ALA A 190 11.78 24.53 11.58
N MET A 191 13.05 24.15 11.50
CA MET A 191 13.76 23.97 10.22
C MET A 191 13.08 22.91 9.35
N LEU A 192 12.75 21.75 9.92
CA LEU A 192 12.04 20.70 9.18
C LEU A 192 10.64 21.16 8.72
N TYR A 193 9.98 22.00 9.50
CA TYR A 193 8.70 22.61 9.11
C TYR A 193 8.84 23.59 7.96
N LEU A 194 9.83 24.48 8.00
CA LEU A 194 10.15 25.38 6.90
C LEU A 194 10.46 24.60 5.62
N TRP A 195 11.24 23.52 5.74
CA TRP A 195 11.56 22.65 4.61
C TRP A 195 10.32 21.94 4.06
N ARG A 196 9.62 21.16 4.88
CA ARG A 196 8.51 20.32 4.43
C ARG A 196 7.30 21.13 3.97
N GLU A 197 6.90 22.13 4.75
CA GLU A 197 5.63 22.82 4.54
C GLU A 197 5.80 24.01 3.60
N HIS A 198 6.91 24.75 3.72
CA HIS A 198 7.09 26.02 3.02
C HIS A 198 8.11 25.96 1.88
N CYS A 199 8.88 24.88 1.76
CA CYS A 199 9.74 24.62 0.59
C CYS A 199 9.18 23.52 -0.32
N VAL A 200 9.08 22.29 0.19
CA VAL A 200 8.67 21.11 -0.60
C VAL A 200 7.25 21.28 -1.17
N LYS A 201 6.30 21.79 -0.39
CA LYS A 201 4.93 22.05 -0.87
C LYS A 201 4.77 23.35 -1.64
N ALA A 202 5.67 24.32 -1.46
CA ALA A 202 5.63 25.60 -2.18
C ALA A 202 6.16 25.46 -3.61
N ARG A 203 7.23 24.69 -3.81
CA ARG A 203 7.89 24.44 -5.10
C ARG A 203 6.95 24.05 -6.24
N PRO A 204 6.05 23.05 -6.11
CA PRO A 204 5.12 22.71 -7.20
C PRO A 204 4.09 23.82 -7.47
N LYS A 205 3.70 24.60 -6.44
CA LYS A 205 2.80 25.74 -6.59
C LYS A 205 3.46 26.92 -7.30
N ALA A 206 4.73 27.18 -7.00
CA ALA A 206 5.54 28.20 -7.68
C ALA A 206 5.71 27.87 -9.17
N ARG A 207 6.04 26.60 -9.49
CA ARG A 207 6.06 26.12 -10.88
C ARG A 207 4.72 26.33 -11.60
N ALA A 208 3.60 26.24 -10.89
CA ALA A 208 2.28 26.52 -11.45
C ALA A 208 1.97 28.04 -11.60
N LEU A 209 2.63 28.92 -10.83
CA LEU A 209 2.45 30.38 -10.87
C LEU A 209 3.34 31.06 -11.91
N VAL A 210 4.60 30.60 -12.04
CA VAL A 210 5.51 30.96 -13.15
C VAL A 210 4.92 30.47 -14.48
N ALA A 211 4.07 29.43 -14.45
CA ALA A 211 3.28 28.99 -15.59
C ALA A 211 2.02 29.85 -15.86
N SER A 212 2.05 31.16 -15.57
CA SER A 212 1.02 32.13 -15.95
C SER A 212 1.64 33.45 -16.46
N PRO A 213 0.88 34.30 -17.18
CA PRO A 213 0.87 34.43 -18.63
C PRO A 213 1.73 35.59 -19.19
N ASP A 214 2.76 36.05 -18.49
CA ASP A 214 3.47 37.31 -18.84
C ASP A 214 4.87 37.16 -19.45
N GLU A 215 5.32 35.96 -19.82
CA GLU A 215 6.40 35.79 -20.80
C GLU A 215 5.87 35.72 -22.25
N PHE A 216 4.87 36.55 -22.56
CA PHE A 216 4.67 37.02 -23.92
C PHE A 216 5.52 38.28 -24.11
N ASP A 217 6.81 38.07 -24.37
CA ASP A 217 7.39 38.90 -25.42
C ASP A 217 6.52 38.67 -26.66
N VAL A 218 6.12 39.76 -27.31
CA VAL A 218 5.48 39.71 -28.63
C VAL A 218 6.52 39.22 -29.64
N ILE A 219 6.92 37.97 -29.52
CA ILE A 219 7.33 37.16 -30.64
C ILE A 219 6.00 36.69 -31.20
N ALA A 220 5.60 37.29 -32.31
CA ALA A 220 4.64 36.65 -33.20
C ALA A 220 5.22 35.28 -33.58
N ALA A 221 4.97 34.26 -32.78
CA ALA A 221 5.03 32.89 -33.24
C ALA A 221 4.13 32.86 -34.48
N PRO A 222 4.60 32.33 -35.61
CA PRO A 222 3.79 32.33 -36.82
C PRO A 222 2.47 31.68 -36.43
N ARG A 223 1.37 32.43 -36.53
CA ARG A 223 0.02 31.86 -36.51
C ARG A 223 -0.04 30.93 -37.71
N GLY A 224 0.47 29.72 -37.54
CA GLY A 224 -0.11 28.58 -38.22
C GLY A 224 -1.54 28.53 -37.74
N GLU A 225 -2.49 28.82 -38.61
CA GLU A 225 -3.90 28.64 -38.32
C GLU A 225 -4.09 27.20 -37.82
N VAL A 226 -4.24 27.00 -36.52
CA VAL A 226 -4.76 25.74 -36.01
C VAL A 226 -6.19 25.69 -36.50
N LYS A 227 -6.41 24.94 -37.58
CA LYS A 227 -7.71 24.80 -38.21
C LYS A 227 -8.64 24.11 -37.20
N LEU A 228 -9.44 24.93 -36.52
CA LEU A 228 -10.41 24.43 -35.55
C LEU A 228 -11.32 23.41 -36.23
N PRO A 229 -11.73 22.35 -35.52
CA PRO A 229 -12.72 21.43 -36.02
C PRO A 229 -14.00 22.17 -36.44
N PRO A 230 -14.76 21.64 -37.42
CA PRO A 230 -15.99 22.26 -37.88
C PRO A 230 -17.11 22.11 -36.83
N PHE A 231 -16.99 22.86 -35.73
CA PHE A 231 -17.97 22.83 -34.65
C PHE A 231 -19.31 23.40 -35.11
N VAL A 232 -20.40 22.75 -34.70
CA VAL A 232 -21.75 23.27 -34.89
C VAL A 232 -21.95 24.49 -33.98
N ARG A 233 -22.39 25.60 -34.55
CA ARG A 233 -22.57 26.88 -33.85
C ARG A 233 -24.04 27.31 -33.87
N ASP A 234 -24.42 28.15 -32.91
CA ASP A 234 -25.70 28.83 -32.97
C ASP A 234 -25.67 30.06 -33.89
N ASN A 235 -26.82 30.70 -34.04
CA ASN A 235 -27.00 31.92 -34.83
C ASN A 235 -26.19 33.14 -34.31
N LYS A 236 -25.64 33.07 -33.09
CA LYS A 236 -24.78 34.10 -32.50
C LYS A 236 -23.29 33.74 -32.61
N GLY A 237 -22.96 32.61 -33.23
CA GLY A 237 -21.60 32.14 -33.44
C GLY A 237 -21.00 31.35 -32.26
N ALA A 238 -21.75 31.14 -31.17
CA ALA A 238 -21.30 30.34 -30.04
C ALA A 238 -21.32 28.85 -30.40
N ILE A 239 -20.29 28.11 -29.99
CA ILE A 239 -20.20 26.67 -30.25
C ILE A 239 -21.21 25.94 -29.35
N LEU A 240 -22.04 25.07 -29.92
CA LEU A 240 -23.02 24.32 -29.15
C LEU A 240 -22.34 23.27 -28.26
N ALA A 241 -22.83 23.10 -27.03
CA ALA A 241 -22.40 22.04 -26.11
C ALA A 241 -23.06 20.70 -26.44
N THR A 242 -22.90 20.23 -27.68
CA THR A 242 -23.34 18.89 -28.11
C THR A 242 -22.24 17.87 -27.85
N ILE A 243 -22.62 16.60 -27.68
CA ILE A 243 -21.66 15.51 -27.48
C ILE A 243 -20.59 15.44 -28.57
N ASP A 244 -20.98 15.61 -29.84
CA ASP A 244 -20.04 15.60 -30.97
C ASP A 244 -19.04 16.75 -30.91
N ASN A 245 -19.52 17.98 -30.66
CA ASN A 245 -18.63 19.15 -30.60
C ASN A 245 -17.64 19.03 -29.44
N VAL A 246 -18.12 18.63 -28.25
CA VAL A 246 -17.26 18.47 -27.08
C VAL A 246 -16.27 17.33 -27.31
N THR A 247 -16.68 16.23 -27.94
CA THR A 247 -15.78 15.12 -28.31
C THR A 247 -14.69 15.59 -29.28
N MET A 248 -15.04 16.33 -30.33
CA MET A 248 -14.08 16.88 -31.28
C MET A 248 -13.06 17.81 -30.60
N ALA A 249 -13.50 18.57 -29.60
CA ALA A 249 -12.63 19.45 -28.83
C ALA A 249 -11.70 18.68 -27.89
N VAL A 250 -12.21 17.70 -27.14
CA VAL A 250 -11.41 16.92 -26.18
C VAL A 250 -10.38 16.03 -26.89
N ARG A 251 -10.64 15.55 -28.11
CA ARG A 251 -9.66 14.82 -28.93
C ARG A 251 -8.47 15.67 -29.38
N GLN A 252 -8.57 17.00 -29.32
CA GLN A 252 -7.52 17.88 -29.79
C GLN A 252 -6.89 18.63 -28.62
N MET A 253 -5.67 18.24 -28.26
CA MET A 253 -4.90 18.90 -27.21
C MET A 253 -4.76 20.42 -27.45
N SER A 254 -4.70 20.87 -28.70
CA SER A 254 -4.67 22.30 -29.05
C SER A 254 -5.96 23.07 -28.70
N VAL A 255 -7.06 22.37 -28.44
CA VAL A 255 -8.37 22.95 -28.10
C VAL A 255 -8.67 22.78 -26.61
N CYS A 256 -8.57 21.55 -26.08
CA CYS A 256 -8.89 21.27 -24.68
C CYS A 256 -7.71 21.51 -23.72
N GLY A 257 -6.49 21.68 -24.25
CA GLY A 257 -5.28 21.93 -23.48
C GLY A 257 -4.65 20.70 -22.84
N LEU A 258 -5.23 19.50 -22.99
CA LEU A 258 -4.79 18.26 -22.36
C LEU A 258 -4.71 17.13 -23.39
N ASP A 259 -3.69 16.27 -23.31
CA ASP A 259 -3.72 14.95 -23.95
C ASP A 259 -4.34 13.96 -22.97
N VAL A 260 -5.53 13.44 -23.29
CA VAL A 260 -6.33 12.58 -22.39
C VAL A 260 -6.30 11.15 -22.90
N ARG A 261 -5.87 10.22 -22.05
CA ARG A 261 -5.68 8.82 -22.40
C ARG A 261 -6.15 7.89 -21.29
N PHE A 262 -6.31 6.61 -21.62
CA PHE A 262 -6.61 5.57 -20.66
C PHE A 262 -5.38 4.68 -20.47
N ASP A 263 -4.89 4.58 -19.23
CA ASP A 263 -3.81 3.67 -18.87
C ASP A 263 -4.39 2.30 -18.52
N ALA A 264 -4.23 1.32 -19.41
CA ALA A 264 -4.71 -0.04 -19.23
C ALA A 264 -4.02 -0.78 -18.08
N PHE A 265 -2.82 -0.39 -17.68
CA PHE A 265 -2.10 -1.00 -16.57
C PHE A 265 -2.64 -0.54 -15.21
N ARG A 266 -2.92 0.75 -15.07
CA ARG A 266 -3.52 1.33 -13.85
C ARG A 266 -5.05 1.30 -13.84
N ASP A 267 -5.69 1.02 -14.97
CA ASP A 267 -7.14 1.10 -15.20
C ASP A 267 -7.71 2.46 -14.73
N GLU A 268 -7.08 3.52 -15.21
CA GLU A 268 -7.46 4.89 -14.90
C GLU A 268 -7.26 5.84 -16.09
N ILE A 269 -7.99 6.95 -16.05
CA ILE A 269 -7.81 8.03 -17.02
C ILE A 269 -6.62 8.86 -16.56
N VAL A 270 -5.73 9.16 -17.49
CA VAL A 270 -4.56 10.00 -17.27
C VAL A 270 -4.56 11.15 -18.26
N PHE A 271 -3.83 12.21 -17.94
CA PHE A 271 -3.56 13.29 -18.87
C PHE A 271 -2.11 13.75 -18.84
N ALA A 272 -1.69 14.38 -19.94
CA ALA A 272 -0.43 15.11 -20.03
C ALA A 272 -0.69 16.55 -20.49
N LEU A 273 0.22 17.45 -20.10
CA LEU A 273 0.20 18.84 -20.55
C LEU A 273 0.99 18.99 -21.87
N PRO A 274 0.70 20.01 -22.69
CA PRO A 274 1.44 20.25 -23.92
C PRO A 274 2.94 20.41 -23.62
N GLY A 275 3.76 19.63 -24.31
CA GLY A 275 5.21 19.67 -24.15
C GLY A 275 5.74 18.97 -22.89
N THR A 276 4.90 18.28 -22.12
CA THR A 276 5.35 17.43 -21.01
C THR A 276 5.27 15.95 -21.38
N ASN A 277 6.16 15.14 -20.80
CA ASN A 277 6.19 13.68 -20.95
C ASN A 277 5.67 12.94 -19.71
N GLY A 278 5.10 13.67 -18.75
CA GLY A 278 4.62 13.11 -17.48
C GLY A 278 3.11 12.91 -17.49
N TRP A 279 2.67 11.65 -17.46
CA TRP A 279 1.27 11.29 -17.25
C TRP A 279 0.86 11.57 -15.81
N GLN A 280 -0.32 12.17 -15.63
CA GLN A 280 -0.91 12.46 -14.32
C GLN A 280 -2.29 11.83 -14.22
N PRO A 281 -2.69 11.31 -13.04
CA PRO A 281 -4.04 10.83 -12.83
C PRO A 281 -5.06 11.93 -13.07
N PHE A 282 -6.09 11.64 -13.86
CA PHE A 282 -7.19 12.57 -14.10
C PHE A 282 -8.16 12.56 -12.91
N THR A 283 -8.45 13.75 -12.37
CA THR A 283 -9.27 13.91 -11.17
C THR A 283 -10.60 14.61 -11.46
N ASP A 284 -11.48 14.64 -10.47
CA ASP A 284 -12.76 15.38 -10.58
C ASP A 284 -12.56 16.89 -10.85
N ALA A 285 -11.45 17.46 -10.38
CA ALA A 285 -11.12 18.86 -10.63
C ALA A 285 -10.77 19.14 -12.10
N ASP A 286 -10.24 18.14 -12.81
CA ASP A 286 -9.82 18.28 -14.20
C ASP A 286 -11.02 18.35 -15.15
N TYR A 287 -12.14 17.69 -14.81
CA TYR A 287 -13.42 17.92 -15.50
C TYR A 287 -13.83 19.39 -15.44
N VAL A 288 -13.67 20.03 -14.28
CA VAL A 288 -14.03 21.44 -14.08
C VAL A 288 -13.10 22.35 -14.87
N ARG A 289 -11.79 22.11 -14.81
CA ARG A 289 -10.78 22.87 -15.56
C ARG A 289 -10.98 22.78 -17.07
N MET A 290 -11.30 21.59 -17.57
CA MET A 290 -11.57 21.36 -18.99
C MET A 290 -12.83 22.10 -19.45
N ARG A 291 -13.92 22.05 -18.66
CA ARG A 291 -15.14 22.83 -18.96
C ARG A 291 -14.86 24.32 -19.04
N ILE A 292 -14.13 24.88 -18.07
CA ILE A 292 -13.73 26.30 -18.08
C ILE A 292 -12.94 26.65 -19.34
N THR A 293 -11.99 25.78 -19.73
CA THR A 293 -11.13 25.98 -20.90
C THR A 293 -11.96 26.00 -22.19
N LEU A 294 -12.86 25.03 -22.36
CA LEU A 294 -13.73 24.95 -23.54
C LEU A 294 -14.73 26.11 -23.61
N GLU A 295 -15.36 26.48 -22.47
CA GLU A 295 -16.28 27.61 -22.41
C GLU A 295 -15.58 28.94 -22.76
N ARG A 296 -14.35 29.16 -22.26
CA ARG A 296 -13.50 30.29 -22.69
C ARG A 296 -13.13 30.23 -24.18
N GLY A 297 -13.02 29.03 -24.74
CA GLY A 297 -12.85 28.77 -26.18
C GLY A 297 -14.11 29.02 -27.02
N GLY A 298 -15.22 29.49 -26.44
CA GLY A 298 -16.43 29.87 -27.14
C GLY A 298 -17.53 28.80 -27.15
N PHE A 299 -17.39 27.73 -26.37
CA PHE A 299 -18.47 26.77 -26.12
C PHE A 299 -19.56 27.36 -25.23
N LYS A 300 -20.81 26.97 -25.49
CA LYS A 300 -21.90 27.12 -24.53
C LYS A 300 -21.60 26.31 -23.26
N PRO A 301 -22.28 26.63 -22.13
CA PRO A 301 -22.09 25.90 -20.88
C PRO A 301 -22.19 24.38 -21.08
N ILE A 302 -21.14 23.66 -20.69
CA ILE A 302 -21.04 22.21 -20.85
C ILE A 302 -21.56 21.55 -19.56
N GLY A 303 -22.43 20.54 -19.66
CA GLY A 303 -22.93 19.81 -18.49
C GLY A 303 -21.87 18.89 -17.86
N ARG A 304 -22.01 18.58 -16.56
CA ARG A 304 -21.09 17.69 -15.83
C ARG A 304 -21.06 16.26 -16.39
N GLU A 305 -22.24 15.68 -16.61
CA GLU A 305 -22.33 14.31 -17.15
C GLU A 305 -21.80 14.26 -18.59
N LEU A 306 -22.13 15.28 -19.40
CA LEU A 306 -21.66 15.36 -20.78
C LEU A 306 -20.12 15.35 -20.87
N ILE A 307 -19.41 16.13 -20.05
CA ILE A 307 -17.94 16.14 -20.10
C ILE A 307 -17.35 14.80 -19.61
N ARG A 308 -17.99 14.14 -18.64
CA ARG A 308 -17.56 12.84 -18.12
C ARG A 308 -17.66 11.75 -19.18
N ASP A 309 -18.79 11.67 -19.88
CA ASP A 309 -19.00 10.71 -20.96
C ASP A 309 -17.99 10.91 -22.10
N VAL A 310 -17.75 12.16 -22.48
CA VAL A 310 -16.81 12.50 -23.55
C VAL A 310 -15.37 12.18 -23.17
N VAL A 311 -14.92 12.58 -21.98
CA VAL A 311 -13.55 12.31 -21.51
C VAL A 311 -13.33 10.81 -21.39
N LEU A 312 -14.30 10.05 -20.87
CA LEU A 312 -14.23 8.60 -20.81
C LEU A 312 -14.06 7.98 -22.20
N LEU A 313 -14.89 8.39 -23.17
CA LEU A 313 -14.79 7.93 -24.57
C LEU A 313 -13.42 8.26 -25.19
N VAL A 314 -12.97 9.50 -25.06
CA VAL A 314 -11.69 9.95 -25.65
C VAL A 314 -10.50 9.24 -24.99
N ALA A 315 -10.54 9.03 -23.67
CA ALA A 315 -9.51 8.28 -22.96
C ALA A 315 -9.41 6.86 -23.50
N TYR A 316 -10.54 6.16 -23.65
CA TYR A 316 -10.58 4.79 -24.16
C TYR A 316 -10.09 4.66 -25.60
N ASP A 317 -10.47 5.60 -26.47
CA ASP A 317 -9.98 5.62 -27.85
C ASP A 317 -8.47 5.84 -27.96
N ASN A 318 -7.85 6.38 -26.90
CA ASN A 318 -6.42 6.60 -26.79
C ASN A 318 -5.82 5.75 -25.65
N THR A 319 -6.21 4.47 -25.59
CA THR A 319 -5.68 3.52 -24.60
C THR A 319 -4.20 3.21 -24.88
N PHE A 320 -3.40 3.16 -23.81
CA PHE A 320 -2.03 2.69 -23.82
C PHE A 320 -1.75 1.91 -22.52
N ASP A 321 -0.55 1.36 -22.37
CA ASP A 321 -0.18 0.56 -21.20
C ASP A 321 1.18 1.01 -20.69
N THR A 322 1.18 1.75 -19.58
CA THR A 322 2.40 2.35 -19.04
C THR A 322 3.46 1.31 -18.67
N ALA A 323 3.06 0.12 -18.23
CA ALA A 323 4.00 -0.95 -17.86
C ALA A 323 4.63 -1.58 -19.10
N ILE A 324 3.87 -1.83 -20.17
CA ILE A 324 4.41 -2.33 -21.45
C ILE A 324 5.37 -1.31 -22.05
N ASP A 325 5.00 -0.03 -22.08
CA ASP A 325 5.85 1.03 -22.63
C ASP A 325 7.16 1.18 -21.82
N TRP A 326 7.05 1.14 -20.48
CA TRP A 326 8.21 1.18 -19.59
C TRP A 326 9.16 0.00 -19.82
N LEU A 327 8.65 -1.24 -19.76
CA LEU A 327 9.49 -2.43 -19.90
C LEU A 327 10.05 -2.55 -21.32
N GLY A 328 9.25 -2.19 -22.34
CA GLY A 328 9.67 -2.13 -23.74
C GLY A 328 10.78 -1.11 -23.99
N GLY A 329 10.80 -0.01 -23.23
CA GLY A 329 11.82 1.04 -23.33
C GLY A 329 13.18 0.72 -22.68
N LEU A 330 13.28 -0.32 -21.84
CA LEU A 330 14.54 -0.65 -21.17
C LEU A 330 15.58 -1.23 -22.14
N ALA A 331 16.86 -0.89 -21.94
CA ALA A 331 17.97 -1.47 -22.67
C ALA A 331 18.73 -2.44 -21.76
N TRP A 332 18.81 -3.72 -22.16
CA TRP A 332 19.65 -4.70 -21.49
C TRP A 332 21.11 -4.53 -21.91
N ASP A 333 22.02 -4.56 -20.93
CA ASP A 333 23.46 -4.43 -21.11
C ASP A 333 24.16 -5.72 -21.57
N GLY A 334 23.42 -6.83 -21.69
CA GLY A 334 23.93 -8.12 -22.12
C GLY A 334 24.63 -8.93 -21.03
N VAL A 335 24.70 -8.44 -19.79
CA VAL A 335 25.26 -9.17 -18.66
C VAL A 335 24.15 -10.03 -18.02
N PRO A 336 24.31 -11.36 -17.99
CA PRO A 336 23.30 -12.24 -17.41
C PRO A 336 23.32 -12.14 -15.88
N ARG A 337 22.17 -11.83 -15.30
CA ARG A 337 21.95 -11.67 -13.85
C ARG A 337 20.76 -12.48 -13.35
N VAL A 338 19.75 -12.72 -14.20
CA VAL A 338 18.52 -13.44 -13.82
C VAL A 338 18.81 -14.84 -13.29
N ASP A 339 19.73 -15.58 -13.91
CA ASP A 339 20.03 -16.96 -13.51
C ASP A 339 20.57 -17.06 -12.08
N SER A 340 21.50 -16.17 -11.72
CA SER A 340 22.17 -16.16 -10.43
C SER A 340 21.48 -15.27 -9.39
N PHE A 341 20.38 -14.60 -9.72
CA PHE A 341 19.77 -13.57 -8.86
C PHE A 341 19.49 -14.05 -7.42
N LEU A 342 18.89 -15.23 -7.24
CA LEU A 342 18.62 -15.76 -5.89
C LEU A 342 19.91 -16.09 -5.11
N THR A 343 20.95 -16.54 -5.78
CA THR A 343 22.26 -16.78 -5.16
C THR A 343 22.97 -15.47 -4.81
N THR A 344 23.06 -14.55 -5.78
CA THR A 344 23.79 -13.28 -5.66
C THR A 344 23.16 -12.34 -4.64
N TYR A 345 21.83 -12.16 -4.67
CA TYR A 345 21.16 -11.16 -3.84
C TYR A 345 20.50 -11.73 -2.60
N PHE A 346 20.09 -13.01 -2.59
CA PHE A 346 19.43 -13.61 -1.42
C PHE A 346 20.32 -14.60 -0.65
N GLY A 347 21.54 -14.84 -1.12
CA GLY A 347 22.48 -15.78 -0.48
C GLY A 347 21.95 -17.22 -0.45
N ALA A 348 21.08 -17.58 -1.41
CA ALA A 348 20.60 -18.94 -1.58
C ALA A 348 21.71 -19.86 -2.08
N GLU A 349 21.60 -21.15 -1.78
CA GLU A 349 22.53 -22.15 -2.32
C GLU A 349 22.43 -22.18 -3.85
N ASP A 350 23.59 -22.22 -4.51
CA ASP A 350 23.67 -22.32 -5.96
C ASP A 350 23.38 -23.76 -6.40
N SER A 351 22.16 -23.98 -6.88
CA SER A 351 21.68 -25.27 -7.37
C SER A 351 20.91 -25.10 -8.68
N PRO A 352 20.75 -26.18 -9.49
CA PRO A 352 19.89 -26.16 -10.67
C PRO A 352 18.46 -25.69 -10.34
N TYR A 353 17.93 -26.09 -9.18
CA TYR A 353 16.62 -25.68 -8.72
C TYR A 353 16.56 -24.17 -8.42
N THR A 354 17.50 -23.63 -7.65
CA THR A 354 17.55 -22.20 -7.32
C THR A 354 17.60 -21.33 -8.58
N ARG A 355 18.44 -21.70 -9.57
CA ARG A 355 18.52 -21.01 -10.86
C ARG A 355 17.20 -21.10 -11.64
N ALA A 356 16.57 -22.27 -11.67
CA ALA A 356 15.27 -22.47 -12.33
C ALA A 356 14.15 -21.62 -11.70
N VAL A 357 14.09 -21.52 -10.36
CA VAL A 357 13.13 -20.64 -9.66
C VAL A 357 13.38 -19.18 -10.02
N SER A 358 14.64 -18.77 -10.11
CA SER A 358 15.03 -17.41 -10.50
C SER A 358 14.60 -17.07 -11.94
N GLN A 359 14.89 -17.97 -12.88
CA GLN A 359 14.46 -17.88 -14.28
C GLN A 359 12.94 -17.80 -14.40
N TYR A 360 12.22 -18.66 -13.67
CA TYR A 360 10.76 -18.64 -13.62
C TYR A 360 10.24 -17.29 -13.12
N MET A 361 10.73 -16.83 -11.95
CA MET A 361 10.25 -15.62 -11.29
C MET A 361 10.38 -14.40 -12.21
N TRP A 362 11.57 -14.18 -12.77
CA TRP A 362 11.83 -13.02 -13.62
C TRP A 362 11.10 -13.11 -14.96
N SER A 363 11.11 -14.27 -15.63
CA SER A 363 10.35 -14.44 -16.88
C SER A 363 8.83 -14.33 -16.68
N ALA A 364 8.30 -14.74 -15.52
CA ALA A 364 6.90 -14.55 -15.15
C ALA A 364 6.58 -13.07 -14.88
N LEU A 365 7.45 -12.34 -14.18
CA LEU A 365 7.32 -10.89 -13.95
C LEU A 365 7.26 -10.13 -15.28
N ALA A 366 8.22 -10.38 -16.18
CA ALA A 366 8.22 -9.80 -17.52
C ALA A 366 7.00 -10.25 -18.34
N GLY A 367 6.61 -11.52 -18.26
CA GLY A 367 5.44 -12.04 -18.95
C GLY A 367 4.15 -11.38 -18.53
N ARG A 368 3.96 -11.13 -17.21
CA ARG A 368 2.78 -10.43 -16.68
C ARG A 368 2.68 -8.98 -17.14
N VAL A 369 3.79 -8.38 -17.56
CA VAL A 369 3.81 -7.06 -18.21
C VAL A 369 3.54 -7.21 -19.71
N MET A 370 4.36 -7.97 -20.43
CA MET A 370 4.37 -8.02 -21.90
C MET A 370 3.21 -8.82 -22.52
N ALA A 371 2.62 -9.74 -21.76
CA ALA A 371 1.44 -10.52 -22.14
C ALA A 371 0.42 -10.50 -20.98
N PRO A 372 -0.32 -9.38 -20.81
CA PRO A 372 -1.24 -9.20 -19.70
C PRO A 372 -2.20 -10.40 -19.54
N GLY A 373 -2.29 -10.94 -18.32
CA GLY A 373 -3.13 -12.11 -18.05
C GLY A 373 -2.52 -13.45 -18.45
N CYS A 374 -1.24 -13.51 -18.84
CA CYS A 374 -0.55 -14.77 -19.05
C CYS A 374 -0.60 -15.66 -17.79
N LYS A 375 -0.51 -16.98 -17.98
CA LYS A 375 -0.51 -17.91 -16.85
C LYS A 375 0.85 -17.91 -16.14
N ALA A 376 0.86 -17.53 -14.87
CA ALA A 376 1.96 -17.70 -13.93
C ALA A 376 1.37 -18.23 -12.62
N ASP A 377 1.31 -19.56 -12.48
CA ASP A 377 0.58 -20.25 -11.40
C ASP A 377 1.48 -20.78 -10.27
N MET A 378 2.75 -20.40 -10.25
CA MET A 378 3.69 -20.69 -9.17
C MET A 378 4.16 -19.42 -8.47
N ALA A 379 4.49 -19.53 -7.20
CA ALA A 379 4.96 -18.45 -6.34
C ALA A 379 6.28 -18.88 -5.67
N PRO A 380 7.39 -18.16 -5.92
CA PRO A 380 8.61 -18.29 -5.12
C PRO A 380 8.33 -18.01 -3.64
N ILE A 381 8.81 -18.87 -2.76
CA ILE A 381 8.65 -18.74 -1.31
C ILE A 381 10.03 -18.60 -0.67
N LEU A 382 10.35 -17.42 -0.18
CA LEU A 382 11.62 -17.11 0.44
C LEU A 382 11.60 -17.53 1.92
N VAL A 383 12.35 -18.59 2.24
CA VAL A 383 12.43 -19.18 3.58
C VAL A 383 13.71 -18.74 4.26
N GLY A 384 13.62 -18.07 5.39
CA GLY A 384 14.82 -17.68 6.14
C GLY A 384 14.51 -17.01 7.46
N LYS A 385 15.53 -16.84 8.31
CA LYS A 385 15.37 -16.26 9.66
C LYS A 385 14.68 -14.89 9.62
N GLN A 386 14.01 -14.53 10.71
CA GLN A 386 13.46 -13.17 10.84
C GLN A 386 14.59 -12.13 10.81
N GLY A 387 14.31 -10.94 10.26
CA GLY A 387 15.31 -9.87 10.16
C GLY A 387 16.31 -10.02 9.03
N THR A 388 16.15 -10.99 8.12
CA THR A 388 17.04 -11.17 6.95
C THR A 388 16.79 -10.18 5.81
N GLY A 389 15.74 -9.33 5.90
CA GLY A 389 15.42 -8.34 4.88
C GLY A 389 14.57 -8.85 3.70
N LYS A 390 13.94 -10.03 3.82
CA LYS A 390 13.14 -10.66 2.74
C LYS A 390 12.07 -9.72 2.17
N SER A 391 11.21 -9.14 3.01
CA SER A 391 10.11 -8.26 2.58
C SER A 391 10.64 -7.02 1.83
N SER A 392 11.64 -6.35 2.40
CA SER A 392 12.30 -5.19 1.75
C SER A 392 12.96 -5.55 0.42
N ALA A 393 13.42 -6.79 0.27
CA ALA A 393 14.00 -7.27 -0.98
C ALA A 393 12.94 -7.59 -2.03
N VAL A 394 11.79 -8.16 -1.63
CA VAL A 394 10.65 -8.37 -2.52
C VAL A 394 10.13 -7.03 -3.03
N GLU A 395 10.01 -6.02 -2.17
CA GLU A 395 9.69 -4.65 -2.59
C GLU A 395 10.74 -4.09 -3.56
N ALA A 396 12.03 -4.32 -3.31
CA ALA A 396 13.11 -3.82 -4.17
C ALA A 396 13.13 -4.41 -5.59
N ILE A 397 12.50 -5.57 -5.81
CA ILE A 397 12.28 -6.15 -7.15
C ILE A 397 11.35 -5.24 -7.97
N ALA A 398 10.40 -4.57 -7.32
CA ALA A 398 9.50 -3.65 -8.00
C ALA A 398 10.28 -2.42 -8.52
N PRO A 399 9.91 -1.88 -9.69
CA PRO A 399 10.58 -0.70 -10.26
C PRO A 399 10.53 0.52 -9.33
N ASP A 400 9.43 0.64 -8.60
CA ASP A 400 9.11 1.66 -7.61
C ASP A 400 8.13 1.04 -6.58
N SER A 401 8.05 1.60 -5.37
CA SER A 401 7.16 1.11 -4.32
C SER A 401 5.68 1.22 -4.72
N GLU A 402 5.33 2.14 -5.64
CA GLU A 402 3.98 2.21 -6.20
C GLU A 402 3.58 0.94 -6.97
N TYR A 403 4.52 0.11 -7.42
CA TYR A 403 4.25 -1.16 -8.13
C TYR A 403 4.32 -2.40 -7.22
N PHE A 404 4.56 -2.21 -5.91
CA PHE A 404 4.58 -3.25 -4.90
C PHE A 404 3.30 -3.25 -4.07
N THR A 405 2.89 -4.41 -3.55
CA THR A 405 1.83 -4.49 -2.54
C THR A 405 1.94 -5.72 -1.65
N GLU A 406 1.47 -5.61 -0.41
CA GLU A 406 1.31 -6.74 0.50
C GLU A 406 -0.12 -7.30 0.44
N ILE A 407 -0.22 -8.63 0.44
CA ILE A 407 -1.49 -9.35 0.34
C ILE A 407 -1.67 -10.25 1.55
N SER A 408 -2.87 -10.16 2.14
CA SER A 408 -3.38 -11.10 3.12
C SER A 408 -4.61 -11.81 2.56
N PHE A 409 -4.61 -13.15 2.59
CA PHE A 409 -5.76 -13.94 2.12
C PHE A 409 -6.99 -13.86 3.03
N SER A 410 -6.90 -13.17 4.18
CA SER A 410 -8.06 -12.90 5.03
C SER A 410 -9.00 -11.82 4.48
N GLU A 411 -8.57 -11.08 3.47
CA GLU A 411 -9.34 -9.99 2.87
C GLU A 411 -10.31 -10.49 1.80
N LYS A 412 -11.36 -9.72 1.53
CA LYS A 412 -12.33 -10.07 0.47
C LYS A 412 -11.69 -9.93 -0.91
N ASP A 413 -12.03 -10.85 -1.82
CA ASP A 413 -11.53 -10.88 -3.21
C ASP A 413 -11.64 -9.53 -3.94
N GLU A 414 -12.72 -8.76 -3.73
CA GLU A 414 -12.89 -7.45 -4.37
C GLU A 414 -11.85 -6.41 -3.90
N ASP A 415 -11.54 -6.39 -2.61
CA ASP A 415 -10.58 -5.44 -2.04
C ASP A 415 -9.15 -5.81 -2.43
N LEU A 416 -8.85 -7.11 -2.46
CA LEU A 416 -7.59 -7.64 -3.00
C LEU A 416 -7.43 -7.25 -4.47
N SER A 417 -8.46 -7.46 -5.29
CA SER A 417 -8.41 -7.12 -6.71
C SER A 417 -8.12 -5.63 -6.93
N ARG A 418 -8.77 -4.75 -6.16
CA ARG A 418 -8.51 -3.30 -6.21
C ARG A 418 -7.08 -2.94 -5.82
N ARG A 419 -6.51 -3.57 -4.79
CA ARG A 419 -5.15 -3.30 -4.34
C ARG A 419 -4.09 -3.76 -5.33
N MET A 420 -4.33 -4.89 -6.01
CA MET A 420 -3.42 -5.45 -7.03
C MET A 420 -3.37 -4.62 -8.33
N ARG A 421 -4.31 -3.70 -8.53
CA ARG A 421 -4.38 -2.84 -9.71
C ARG A 421 -3.14 -1.93 -9.81
N GLY A 422 -2.52 -1.89 -10.99
CA GLY A 422 -1.28 -1.14 -11.20
C GLY A 422 -0.07 -1.68 -10.42
N ARG A 423 -0.11 -2.92 -9.90
CA ARG A 423 1.01 -3.56 -9.19
C ARG A 423 1.64 -4.65 -10.06
N LEU A 424 2.95 -4.86 -9.86
CA LEU A 424 3.77 -5.87 -10.56
C LEU A 424 4.29 -6.96 -9.64
N VAL A 425 4.47 -6.64 -8.36
CA VAL A 425 4.98 -7.58 -7.35
C VAL A 425 4.04 -7.58 -6.15
N ALA A 426 3.63 -8.76 -5.70
CA ALA A 426 2.90 -8.90 -4.46
C ALA A 426 3.62 -9.80 -3.46
N GLU A 427 3.77 -9.32 -2.23
CA GLU A 427 4.26 -10.15 -1.13
C GLU A 427 3.12 -10.93 -0.45
N LEU A 428 3.33 -12.22 -0.24
CA LEU A 428 2.50 -13.05 0.66
C LEU A 428 3.22 -13.19 2.00
N GLY A 429 2.97 -12.25 2.91
CA GLY A 429 3.63 -12.19 4.21
C GLY A 429 3.23 -13.32 5.15
N GLU A 430 4.22 -13.99 5.74
CA GLU A 430 4.08 -15.09 6.72
C GLU A 430 3.28 -16.31 6.25
N LEU A 431 2.85 -16.35 4.99
CA LEU A 431 2.05 -17.43 4.39
C LEU A 431 0.81 -17.79 5.22
N ARG A 432 0.24 -16.81 5.94
CA ARG A 432 -0.96 -17.01 6.77
C ARG A 432 -2.10 -17.49 5.87
N GLY A 433 -2.67 -18.65 6.21
CA GLY A 433 -3.73 -19.30 5.41
C GLY A 433 -3.29 -20.53 4.61
N LEU A 434 -1.99 -20.74 4.33
CA LEU A 434 -1.56 -21.89 3.51
C LEU A 434 -1.82 -23.27 4.15
N HIS A 435 -1.89 -23.33 5.48
CA HIS A 435 -2.15 -24.55 6.25
C HIS A 435 -3.59 -24.61 6.80
N THR A 436 -4.47 -23.70 6.37
CA THR A 436 -5.88 -23.68 6.80
C THR A 436 -6.76 -24.45 5.81
N ARG A 437 -8.06 -24.56 6.12
CA ARG A 437 -9.07 -25.12 5.21
C ARG A 437 -9.24 -24.34 3.90
N GLU A 438 -8.60 -23.18 3.77
CA GLU A 438 -8.71 -22.28 2.62
C GLU A 438 -7.62 -22.54 1.56
N GLN A 439 -6.79 -23.56 1.74
CA GLN A 439 -5.67 -23.86 0.84
C GLN A 439 -6.09 -24.03 -0.64
N GLU A 440 -7.25 -24.65 -0.90
CA GLU A 440 -7.80 -24.77 -2.26
C GLU A 440 -8.19 -23.40 -2.85
N ALA A 441 -8.79 -22.53 -2.03
CA ALA A 441 -9.17 -21.18 -2.45
C ALA A 441 -7.93 -20.33 -2.76
N ILE A 442 -6.87 -20.44 -1.96
CA ILE A 442 -5.59 -19.75 -2.20
C ILE A 442 -4.93 -20.26 -3.49
N LYS A 443 -4.89 -21.58 -3.71
CA LYS A 443 -4.38 -22.17 -4.96
C LYS A 443 -5.17 -21.65 -6.17
N ALA A 444 -6.49 -21.64 -6.09
CA ALA A 444 -7.35 -21.10 -7.12
C ALA A 444 -7.08 -19.60 -7.34
N PHE A 445 -6.94 -18.83 -6.25
CA PHE A 445 -6.65 -17.41 -6.31
C PHE A 445 -5.34 -17.14 -7.04
N ILE A 446 -4.23 -17.80 -6.71
CA ILE A 446 -2.93 -17.60 -7.38
C ILE A 446 -2.99 -17.93 -8.88
N THR A 447 -3.76 -18.95 -9.25
CA THR A 447 -3.86 -19.38 -10.65
C THR A 447 -4.68 -18.45 -11.55
N LYS A 448 -5.41 -17.47 -10.98
CA LYS A 448 -6.23 -16.54 -11.78
C LYS A 448 -5.37 -15.78 -12.79
N THR A 449 -5.89 -15.66 -14.01
CA THR A 449 -5.32 -14.86 -15.10
C THR A 449 -5.94 -13.47 -15.18
N HIS A 450 -7.18 -13.32 -14.73
CA HIS A 450 -7.95 -12.08 -14.76
C HIS A 450 -8.69 -11.89 -13.43
N GLU A 451 -8.79 -10.65 -13.00
CA GLU A 451 -9.72 -10.22 -11.95
C GLU A 451 -11.05 -9.81 -12.60
N ASN A 452 -12.15 -10.02 -11.88
CA ASN A 452 -13.48 -9.58 -12.30
C ASN A 452 -14.07 -8.67 -11.22
N TRP A 453 -14.48 -7.46 -11.59
CA TRP A 453 -15.28 -6.60 -10.71
C TRP A 453 -16.21 -5.70 -11.51
N ILE A 454 -17.18 -5.09 -10.83
CA ILE A 454 -18.04 -4.04 -11.40
C ILE A 454 -17.63 -2.70 -10.76
N PRO A 455 -16.99 -1.77 -11.50
CA PRO A 455 -16.72 -0.43 -10.98
C PRO A 455 -18.04 0.24 -10.60
N LYS A 456 -18.06 1.03 -9.51
CA LYS A 456 -19.29 1.70 -9.02
C LYS A 456 -20.00 2.60 -10.05
N TYR A 457 -19.30 2.99 -11.12
CA TYR A 457 -19.74 3.89 -12.17
C TYR A 457 -19.83 3.23 -13.56
N ARG A 458 -19.68 1.89 -13.66
CA ARG A 458 -19.88 1.16 -14.92
C ARG A 458 -21.03 0.18 -14.78
N GLU A 459 -21.88 0.11 -15.79
CA GLU A 459 -23.02 -0.81 -15.83
C GLU A 459 -22.60 -2.28 -16.03
N PHE A 460 -21.44 -2.51 -16.62
CA PHE A 460 -20.93 -3.84 -16.95
C PHE A 460 -19.72 -4.23 -16.10
N ALA A 461 -19.62 -5.53 -15.79
CA ALA A 461 -18.42 -6.10 -15.19
C ALA A 461 -17.23 -5.95 -16.12
N VAL A 462 -16.09 -5.56 -15.56
CA VAL A 462 -14.83 -5.37 -16.28
C VAL A 462 -13.90 -6.51 -15.87
N GLN A 463 -13.23 -7.09 -16.86
CA GLN A 463 -12.15 -8.03 -16.62
C GLN A 463 -10.82 -7.27 -16.66
N PHE A 464 -10.02 -7.42 -15.61
CA PHE A 464 -8.70 -6.82 -15.55
C PHE A 464 -7.63 -7.92 -15.61
N PRO A 465 -6.72 -7.92 -16.59
CA PRO A 465 -5.68 -8.94 -16.68
C PRO A 465 -4.75 -8.83 -15.48
N ARG A 466 -4.48 -9.94 -14.79
CA ARG A 466 -3.57 -9.92 -13.65
C ARG A 466 -2.15 -9.61 -14.12
N ARG A 467 -1.55 -8.58 -13.51
CA ARG A 467 -0.24 -8.00 -13.88
C ARG A 467 0.90 -8.31 -12.93
N LEU A 468 0.63 -8.99 -11.82
CA LEU A 468 1.63 -9.26 -10.80
C LEU A 468 2.03 -10.73 -10.67
N VAL A 469 3.19 -10.94 -10.06
CA VAL A 469 3.65 -12.24 -9.55
C VAL A 469 3.68 -12.21 -8.02
N PHE A 470 3.24 -13.31 -7.40
CA PHE A 470 3.28 -13.46 -5.95
C PHE A 470 4.63 -14.01 -5.51
N ILE A 471 5.20 -13.41 -4.47
CA ILE A 471 6.40 -13.89 -3.80
C ILE A 471 6.07 -14.01 -2.32
N GLY A 472 6.18 -15.20 -1.76
CA GLY A 472 5.93 -15.43 -0.35
C GLY A 472 7.18 -15.27 0.49
N THR A 473 7.00 -14.83 1.73
CA THR A 473 8.08 -14.76 2.72
C THR A 473 7.66 -15.48 3.99
N THR A 474 8.57 -16.28 4.55
CA THR A 474 8.31 -17.00 5.79
C THR A 474 9.59 -17.19 6.61
N ASN A 475 9.41 -17.28 7.92
CA ASN A 475 10.44 -17.69 8.88
C ASN A 475 10.25 -19.15 9.35
N LYS A 476 9.17 -19.81 8.94
CA LYS A 476 8.91 -21.22 9.25
C LYS A 476 9.50 -22.10 8.15
N ASP A 477 10.21 -23.14 8.57
CA ASP A 477 10.70 -24.17 7.65
C ASP A 477 9.54 -25.04 7.15
N GLU A 478 8.60 -25.43 8.01
CA GLU A 478 7.46 -26.26 7.60
C GLU A 478 6.21 -25.43 7.35
N PHE A 479 5.67 -25.47 6.13
CA PHE A 479 4.46 -24.74 5.75
C PHE A 479 3.62 -25.40 4.65
N LEU A 480 4.12 -26.47 4.02
CA LEU A 480 3.40 -27.22 3.00
C LEU A 480 2.58 -28.34 3.64
N ALA A 481 1.28 -28.38 3.41
CA ALA A 481 0.37 -29.33 4.05
C ALA A 481 -0.18 -30.43 3.12
N ASP A 482 -0.01 -30.31 1.79
CA ASP A 482 -0.69 -31.17 0.81
C ASP A 482 0.31 -31.78 -0.17
N GLU A 483 0.33 -33.10 -0.30
CA GLU A 483 1.23 -33.84 -1.19
C GLU A 483 0.97 -33.58 -2.69
N THR A 484 -0.28 -33.28 -3.09
CA THR A 484 -0.66 -33.18 -4.52
C THR A 484 -0.71 -31.75 -5.05
N GLY A 485 -0.70 -30.77 -4.14
CA GLY A 485 -0.95 -29.36 -4.44
C GLY A 485 0.29 -28.48 -4.48
N ASN A 486 1.45 -28.98 -4.05
CA ASN A 486 2.63 -28.16 -3.75
C ASN A 486 3.32 -27.55 -4.97
N ARG A 487 3.03 -28.00 -6.19
CA ARG A 487 3.64 -27.45 -7.44
C ARG A 487 3.53 -25.93 -7.59
N ARG A 488 2.62 -25.26 -6.88
CA ARG A 488 2.44 -23.79 -6.93
C ARG A 488 3.41 -23.05 -6.01
N TRP A 489 4.10 -23.73 -5.12
CA TRP A 489 5.00 -23.14 -4.15
C TRP A 489 6.41 -23.52 -4.55
N LEU A 490 7.32 -22.56 -4.62
CA LEU A 490 8.73 -22.81 -4.93
C LEU A 490 9.58 -22.33 -3.75
N PRO A 491 9.70 -23.15 -2.68
CA PRO A 491 10.52 -22.80 -1.52
C PRO A 491 11.96 -22.60 -1.91
N VAL A 492 12.58 -21.52 -1.47
CA VAL A 492 14.02 -21.27 -1.62
C VAL A 492 14.54 -20.77 -0.29
N ARG A 493 15.53 -21.47 0.25
CA ARG A 493 16.21 -21.07 1.49
C ARG A 493 17.13 -19.89 1.20
N VAL A 494 16.96 -18.80 1.96
CA VAL A 494 17.68 -17.55 1.80
C VAL A 494 18.35 -17.14 3.11
N ASN A 495 19.49 -16.47 2.98
CA ASN A 495 20.31 -16.05 4.10
C ASN A 495 20.26 -14.52 4.22
N GLN A 496 21.41 -13.84 4.14
CA GLN A 496 21.47 -12.39 4.19
C GLN A 496 21.14 -11.81 2.82
N VAL A 497 20.20 -10.86 2.79
CA VAL A 497 19.71 -10.27 1.53
C VAL A 497 20.39 -8.93 1.22
N ASN A 498 20.89 -8.79 0.00
CA ASN A 498 21.49 -7.57 -0.53
C ASN A 498 20.44 -6.70 -1.26
N VAL A 499 19.62 -5.98 -0.48
CA VAL A 499 18.57 -5.10 -1.02
C VAL A 499 19.15 -3.97 -1.88
N ALA A 500 20.31 -3.42 -1.50
CA ALA A 500 20.95 -2.34 -2.25
C ALA A 500 21.36 -2.80 -3.66
N GLY A 501 21.97 -3.99 -3.77
CA GLY A 501 22.33 -4.57 -5.06
C GLY A 501 21.12 -4.86 -5.95
N ILE A 502 20.00 -5.33 -5.36
CA ILE A 502 18.75 -5.49 -6.12
C ILE A 502 18.32 -4.14 -6.71
N ARG A 503 18.33 -3.07 -5.89
CA ARG A 503 17.90 -1.73 -6.34
C ARG A 503 18.76 -1.16 -7.45
N GLU A 504 20.06 -1.43 -7.41
CA GLU A 504 21.05 -1.01 -8.43
C GLU A 504 20.84 -1.76 -9.75
N ASP A 505 20.73 -3.09 -9.71
CA ASP A 505 20.59 -3.92 -10.91
C ASP A 505 19.14 -4.07 -11.40
N ARG A 506 18.13 -3.56 -10.66
CA ARG A 506 16.70 -3.86 -10.93
C ARG A 506 16.29 -3.65 -12.38
N LEU A 507 16.72 -2.55 -12.99
CA LEU A 507 16.31 -2.19 -14.35
C LEU A 507 16.96 -3.13 -15.37
N GLN A 508 18.20 -3.57 -15.12
CA GLN A 508 18.88 -4.55 -15.95
C GLN A 508 18.27 -5.95 -15.79
N LEU A 509 17.88 -6.34 -14.58
CA LEU A 509 17.16 -7.58 -14.33
C LEU A 509 15.82 -7.63 -15.06
N TRP A 510 15.03 -6.54 -15.01
CA TRP A 510 13.79 -6.43 -15.77
C TRP A 510 14.02 -6.46 -17.29
N ALA A 511 15.05 -5.77 -17.78
CA ALA A 511 15.40 -5.76 -19.20
C ALA A 511 15.81 -7.17 -19.70
N GLU A 512 16.67 -7.87 -18.95
CA GLU A 512 17.05 -9.25 -19.23
C GLU A 512 15.82 -10.18 -19.20
N ALA A 513 14.97 -10.04 -18.17
CA ALA A 513 13.77 -10.83 -18.01
C ALA A 513 12.80 -10.69 -19.20
N ARG A 514 12.65 -9.46 -19.73
CA ARG A 514 11.89 -9.21 -20.95
C ARG A 514 12.47 -9.95 -22.14
N ASP A 515 13.78 -9.92 -22.32
CA ASP A 515 14.45 -10.59 -23.43
C ASP A 515 14.35 -12.13 -23.32
N ILE A 516 14.44 -12.67 -22.11
CA ILE A 516 14.17 -14.09 -21.82
C ILE A 516 12.72 -14.43 -22.20
N PHE A 517 11.74 -13.68 -21.69
CA PHE A 517 10.32 -13.91 -21.98
C PHE A 517 10.02 -13.82 -23.48
N THR A 518 10.57 -12.82 -24.17
CA THR A 518 10.36 -12.63 -25.62
C THR A 518 10.93 -13.80 -26.43
N ARG A 519 12.05 -14.37 -25.99
CA ARG A 519 12.72 -15.48 -26.68
C ARG A 519 12.07 -16.84 -26.42
N SER A 520 11.70 -17.12 -25.18
CA SER A 520 11.35 -18.47 -24.74
C SER A 520 10.12 -18.56 -23.83
N GLY A 521 9.41 -17.45 -23.60
CA GLY A 521 8.25 -17.37 -22.72
C GLY A 521 8.62 -17.55 -21.24
N ILE A 522 7.63 -17.91 -20.42
CA ILE A 522 7.81 -18.14 -18.99
C ILE A 522 8.54 -19.47 -18.76
N GLN A 523 9.64 -19.44 -18.00
CA GLN A 523 10.52 -20.57 -17.74
C GLN A 523 10.05 -21.42 -16.56
N PHE A 524 8.87 -22.03 -16.63
CA PHE A 524 8.26 -22.73 -15.49
C PHE A 524 8.68 -24.20 -15.33
N ARG A 525 9.07 -24.89 -16.41
CA ARG A 525 9.18 -26.36 -16.45
C ARG A 525 10.22 -26.92 -15.50
N ASP A 526 11.41 -26.34 -15.53
CA ASP A 526 12.53 -26.82 -14.69
C ASP A 526 12.27 -26.51 -13.23
N ALA A 527 11.68 -25.34 -12.93
CA ALA A 527 11.29 -24.97 -11.58
C ALA A 527 10.24 -25.94 -11.00
N GLU A 528 9.23 -26.31 -11.80
CA GLU A 528 8.20 -27.27 -11.38
C GLU A 528 8.78 -28.68 -11.19
N THR A 529 9.66 -29.12 -12.10
CA THR A 529 10.22 -30.48 -12.08
C THR A 529 11.21 -30.69 -10.95
N LEU A 530 12.02 -29.67 -10.63
CA LEU A 530 13.08 -29.75 -9.62
C LEU A 530 12.58 -29.42 -8.21
N ALA A 531 11.32 -29.00 -8.04
CA ALA A 531 10.78 -28.58 -6.75
C ALA A 531 10.48 -29.75 -5.79
N THR A 532 10.43 -31.00 -6.27
CA THR A 532 10.03 -32.16 -5.46
C THR A 532 10.85 -32.30 -4.18
N ASP A 533 12.19 -32.32 -4.30
CA ASP A 533 13.08 -32.46 -3.15
C ASP A 533 12.94 -31.28 -2.18
N ALA A 534 12.82 -30.06 -2.72
CA ALA A 534 12.58 -28.86 -1.91
C ALA A 534 11.21 -28.88 -1.21
N HIS A 535 10.18 -29.50 -1.79
CA HIS A 535 8.88 -29.64 -1.13
C HIS A 535 8.99 -30.56 0.07
N GLU A 536 9.68 -31.69 -0.04
CA GLU A 536 9.84 -32.65 1.04
C GLU A 536 10.45 -32.00 2.30
N GLU A 537 11.46 -31.13 2.14
CA GLU A 537 12.09 -30.40 3.25
C GLU A 537 11.16 -29.38 3.96
N HIS A 538 10.09 -28.96 3.29
CA HIS A 538 9.19 -27.91 3.77
C HIS A 538 7.77 -28.42 4.08
N MET A 539 7.58 -29.74 4.04
CA MET A 539 6.35 -30.41 4.45
C MET A 539 6.13 -30.28 5.96
N ILE A 540 4.88 -30.00 6.34
CA ILE A 540 4.46 -30.07 7.73
C ILE A 540 4.41 -31.53 8.13
N HIS A 541 5.27 -31.89 9.07
CA HIS A 541 5.25 -33.22 9.65
C HIS A 541 4.27 -33.27 10.82
N ASP A 542 3.38 -34.27 10.81
CA ASP A 542 2.50 -34.48 11.95
C ASP A 542 3.33 -35.04 13.12
N SER A 543 3.25 -34.41 14.30
CA SER A 543 3.96 -34.88 15.50
C SER A 543 3.65 -36.34 15.87
N TRP A 544 2.53 -36.90 15.42
CA TRP A 544 2.20 -38.32 15.60
C TRP A 544 2.97 -39.23 14.66
N GLN A 545 3.38 -38.74 13.50
CA GLN A 545 4.08 -39.54 12.49
C GLN A 545 5.39 -40.09 13.03
N ASP A 546 6.21 -39.28 13.70
CA ASP A 546 7.47 -39.74 14.28
C ASP A 546 7.27 -40.76 15.41
N ALA A 547 6.31 -40.47 16.31
CA ALA A 547 5.99 -41.34 17.43
C ALA A 547 5.46 -42.69 16.95
N VAL A 548 4.59 -42.68 15.93
CA VAL A 548 4.04 -43.89 15.32
C VAL A 548 5.11 -44.63 14.51
N SER A 549 5.95 -43.93 13.75
CA SER A 549 7.04 -44.55 13.00
C SER A 549 8.02 -45.26 13.94
N THR A 550 8.42 -44.60 15.02
CA THR A 550 9.29 -45.19 16.06
C THR A 550 8.64 -46.41 16.68
N TRP A 551 7.37 -46.29 17.06
CA TRP A 551 6.60 -47.39 17.65
C TRP A 551 6.43 -48.58 16.69
N LEU A 552 6.27 -48.33 15.39
CA LEU A 552 6.20 -49.38 14.38
C LEU A 552 7.48 -50.21 14.32
N ASP A 553 8.64 -49.59 14.53
CA ASP A 553 9.96 -50.23 14.50
C ASP A 553 10.38 -50.81 15.86
N GLU A 554 9.73 -50.41 16.95
CA GLU A 554 10.06 -50.88 18.30
C GLU A 554 9.53 -52.30 18.53
N PRO A 555 10.39 -53.31 18.74
CA PRO A 555 9.94 -54.68 18.98
C PRO A 555 9.17 -54.78 20.30
N ASP A 556 8.06 -55.52 20.31
CA ASP A 556 7.36 -55.82 21.55
C ASP A 556 8.27 -56.63 22.49
N LEU A 557 8.38 -56.18 23.75
CA LEU A 557 9.28 -56.77 24.73
C LEU A 557 8.95 -58.23 25.10
N LEU A 558 7.71 -58.67 24.87
CA LEU A 558 7.23 -60.02 25.19
C LEU A 558 7.25 -60.95 23.97
N THR A 559 6.93 -60.44 22.78
CA THR A 559 6.86 -61.28 21.57
C THR A 559 8.09 -61.16 20.67
N GLY A 560 8.84 -60.07 20.77
CA GLY A 560 9.98 -59.76 19.90
C GLY A 560 9.59 -59.32 18.48
N GLU A 561 8.29 -59.29 18.17
CA GLU A 561 7.76 -58.86 16.87
C GLU A 561 7.52 -57.36 16.88
N SER A 562 7.86 -56.70 15.78
CA SER A 562 7.60 -55.27 15.62
C SER A 562 6.16 -55.04 15.16
N PRO A 563 5.47 -53.98 15.60
CA PRO A 563 4.13 -53.67 15.10
C PRO A 563 4.10 -53.46 13.58
N ARG A 564 5.23 -53.11 12.94
CA ARG A 564 5.37 -53.02 11.48
C ARG A 564 5.13 -54.35 10.76
N GLU A 565 5.36 -55.48 11.42
CA GLU A 565 5.20 -56.84 10.85
C GLU A 565 3.75 -57.36 10.93
N ARG A 566 2.84 -56.63 11.60
CA ARG A 566 1.42 -57.01 11.68
C ARG A 566 0.75 -56.94 10.30
N ASP A 567 -0.10 -57.93 9.98
CA ASP A 567 -0.87 -57.99 8.72
C ASP A 567 -1.72 -56.74 8.47
N PHE A 568 -2.20 -56.12 9.56
CA PHE A 568 -2.94 -54.87 9.54
C PHE A 568 -2.85 -54.15 10.88
N LEU A 569 -3.15 -52.87 10.87
CA LEU A 569 -3.22 -51.99 12.04
C LEU A 569 -4.63 -51.38 12.15
N ARG A 570 -5.16 -51.27 13.36
CA ARG A 570 -6.38 -50.51 13.63
C ARG A 570 -6.01 -49.14 14.18
N VAL A 571 -6.77 -48.12 13.77
CA VAL A 571 -6.60 -46.74 14.23
C VAL A 571 -6.66 -46.64 15.76
N ALA A 572 -7.66 -47.25 16.38
CA ALA A 572 -7.83 -47.21 17.82
C ALA A 572 -6.62 -47.83 18.56
N ASP A 573 -6.10 -48.94 18.06
CA ASP A 573 -4.96 -49.64 18.68
C ASP A 573 -3.71 -48.78 18.62
N VAL A 574 -3.42 -48.14 17.48
CA VAL A 574 -2.24 -47.26 17.34
C VAL A 574 -2.38 -45.98 18.18
N LEU A 575 -3.58 -45.38 18.26
CA LEU A 575 -3.82 -44.23 19.14
C LEU A 575 -3.52 -44.56 20.62
N VAL A 576 -3.87 -45.76 21.07
CA VAL A 576 -3.65 -46.21 22.46
C VAL A 576 -2.22 -46.69 22.68
N GLU A 577 -1.70 -47.53 21.78
CA GLU A 577 -0.40 -48.21 21.93
C GLU A 577 0.76 -47.25 21.64
N ALA A 578 0.72 -46.51 20.53
CA ALA A 578 1.80 -45.62 20.12
C ALA A 578 1.70 -44.24 20.80
N LEU A 579 0.50 -43.65 20.84
CA LEU A 579 0.30 -42.27 21.28
C LEU A 579 -0.25 -42.14 22.71
N ARG A 580 -0.52 -43.27 23.38
CA ARG A 580 -0.97 -43.34 24.79
C ARG A 580 -2.29 -42.60 25.07
N PHE A 581 -3.19 -42.57 24.09
CA PHE A 581 -4.52 -42.01 24.27
C PHE A 581 -5.36 -42.88 25.22
N ASP A 582 -6.20 -42.25 26.04
CA ASP A 582 -7.27 -42.97 26.73
C ASP A 582 -8.36 -43.32 25.71
N GLN A 583 -8.67 -44.61 25.59
CA GLN A 583 -9.67 -45.14 24.67
C GLN A 583 -11.04 -44.44 24.79
N ARG A 584 -11.39 -43.94 25.99
CA ARG A 584 -12.66 -43.22 26.22
C ARG A 584 -12.68 -41.80 25.67
N ASN A 585 -11.51 -41.22 25.41
CA ASN A 585 -11.34 -39.84 24.96
C ASN A 585 -10.99 -39.73 23.48
N ILE A 586 -10.91 -40.86 22.76
CA ILE A 586 -10.65 -40.87 21.31
C ILE A 586 -11.85 -40.26 20.59
N THR A 587 -11.60 -39.17 19.87
CA THR A 587 -12.61 -38.50 19.06
C THR A 587 -12.50 -38.91 17.58
N ARG A 588 -13.56 -38.68 16.81
CA ARG A 588 -13.54 -38.87 15.35
C ARG A 588 -12.47 -38.02 14.66
N ARG A 589 -12.07 -36.88 15.24
CA ARG A 589 -11.00 -36.02 14.72
C ARG A 589 -9.64 -36.72 14.85
N ASP A 590 -9.41 -37.40 15.97
CA ASP A 590 -8.18 -38.17 16.23
C ASP A 590 -8.07 -39.35 15.26
N GLU A 591 -9.18 -40.06 15.03
CA GLU A 591 -9.21 -41.16 14.06
C GLU A 591 -8.92 -40.69 12.63
N THR A 592 -9.44 -39.51 12.27
CA THR A 592 -9.21 -38.91 10.94
C THR A 592 -7.75 -38.48 10.77
N ARG A 593 -7.16 -37.87 11.80
CA ARG A 593 -5.73 -37.48 11.82
C ARG A 593 -4.83 -38.71 11.70
N MET A 594 -5.12 -39.77 12.44
CA MET A 594 -4.36 -41.03 12.38
C MET A 594 -4.43 -41.67 10.99
N GLY A 595 -5.57 -41.58 10.30
CA GLY A 595 -5.70 -42.05 8.91
C GLY A 595 -4.75 -41.33 7.94
N ALA A 596 -4.54 -40.02 8.12
CA ALA A 596 -3.57 -39.26 7.33
C ALA A 596 -2.13 -39.70 7.63
N VAL A 597 -1.79 -39.86 8.91
CA VAL A 597 -0.46 -40.36 9.33
C VAL A 597 -0.16 -41.75 8.78
N PHE A 598 -1.13 -42.67 8.75
CA PHE A 598 -0.96 -43.98 8.12
C PHE A 598 -0.67 -43.88 6.62
N SER A 599 -1.35 -42.97 5.93
CA SER A 599 -1.14 -42.76 4.49
C SER A 599 0.28 -42.26 4.23
N ALA A 600 0.76 -41.28 5.01
CA ALA A 600 2.13 -40.77 4.96
C ALA A 600 3.20 -41.84 5.25
N LEU A 601 2.88 -42.84 6.10
CA LEU A 601 3.76 -43.97 6.42
C LEU A 601 3.61 -45.16 5.43
N GLY A 602 2.86 -44.99 4.34
CA GLY A 602 2.72 -46.00 3.28
C GLY A 602 1.72 -47.13 3.59
N TYR A 603 0.72 -46.88 4.43
CA TYR A 603 -0.38 -47.80 4.71
C TYR A 603 -1.66 -47.35 4.02
N SER A 604 -2.39 -48.28 3.39
CA SER A 604 -3.66 -48.01 2.73
C SER A 604 -4.84 -48.57 3.53
N ARG A 605 -5.98 -47.87 3.46
CA ARG A 605 -7.20 -48.24 4.18
C ARG A 605 -7.90 -49.40 3.46
N LYS A 606 -7.96 -50.57 4.10
CA LYS A 606 -8.62 -51.79 3.60
C LYS A 606 -9.81 -52.16 4.48
N ARG A 607 -10.79 -52.87 3.89
CA ARG A 607 -11.95 -53.40 4.64
C ARG A 607 -11.83 -54.91 4.78
N LEU A 608 -11.44 -55.36 5.97
CA LEU A 608 -11.22 -56.77 6.26
C LEU A 608 -12.24 -57.32 7.26
N ARG A 609 -12.33 -58.64 7.36
CA ARG A 609 -13.07 -59.31 8.44
C ARG A 609 -12.09 -59.58 9.58
N VAL A 610 -12.33 -58.98 10.74
CA VAL A 610 -11.53 -59.19 11.95
C VAL A 610 -12.47 -59.63 13.06
N ASP A 611 -12.15 -60.72 13.77
CA ASP A 611 -12.99 -61.32 14.82
C ASP A 611 -14.43 -61.61 14.38
N GLY A 612 -14.61 -62.00 13.12
CA GLY A 612 -15.92 -62.31 12.51
C GLY A 612 -16.73 -61.09 12.05
N GLN A 613 -16.30 -59.86 12.37
CA GLN A 613 -16.98 -58.61 12.00
C GLN A 613 -16.22 -57.85 10.91
N ARG A 614 -16.92 -57.00 10.13
CA ARG A 614 -16.27 -56.15 9.12
C ARG A 614 -15.70 -54.90 9.79
N ALA A 615 -14.41 -54.68 9.66
CA ALA A 615 -13.72 -53.51 10.18
C ALA A 615 -12.88 -52.83 9.09
N TYR A 616 -12.68 -51.51 9.24
CA TYR A 616 -11.68 -50.79 8.46
C TYR A 616 -10.34 -50.87 9.19
N VAL A 617 -9.31 -51.25 8.46
CA VAL A 617 -7.94 -51.41 8.96
C VAL A 617 -6.97 -50.77 7.97
N TYR A 618 -5.74 -50.56 8.39
CA TYR A 618 -4.65 -50.04 7.55
C TYR A 618 -3.61 -51.13 7.37
N ALA A 619 -3.20 -51.39 6.14
CA ALA A 619 -2.16 -52.38 5.82
C ALA A 619 -1.22 -51.78 4.77
N ARG A 620 0.06 -52.18 4.77
CA ARG A 620 0.97 -51.80 3.68
C ARG A 620 0.44 -52.35 2.36
N ASP A 621 0.72 -51.62 1.29
CA ASP A 621 0.42 -52.07 -0.07
C ASP A 621 1.35 -53.18 -0.55
#